data_AF-A0A7S2NKL5-F1
#
_entry.id   AF-A0A7S2NKL5-F1
#
_cell.length_a   1.000
_cell.length_b   1.000
_cell.length_c   1.000
_cell.angle_alpha   90.00
_cell.angle_beta   90.00
_cell.angle_gamma   90.00
#
_symmetry.space_group_name_H-M   'P 1'
#
loop_
_entity.id
_entity.type
_entity.pdbx_description
1 polymer ?
#
loop_
_entity_poly.entity_id
_entity_poly.type
_entity_poly.pdbx_seq_one_letter_code
_entity_poly.pdbx_strand_id
1 'polypeptide(L)'
;GDPVPVVGGPAAEEPFGLVPDATLDGAKFEGMWGRLPAQPPQQRPALPVAISTAVVEEACRRAGISVIASGTIPPGSAMKFFFYAKQAARQVDTWFLVELVLAPGGTAVASVKVENAQPDAIAKFTATLWGALAAFVH
;
A
#
# COMPACT_ATOMS: atom_id res chain seq x y z
N GLY A 1 13.89 -44.27 30.85
CA GLY A 1 14.22 -43.81 29.50
C GLY A 1 13.36 -42.60 29.25
N ASP A 2 13.93 -41.42 29.43
CA ASP A 2 13.19 -40.15 29.33
C ASP A 2 13.29 -39.60 27.91
N PRO A 3 12.19 -39.13 27.30
CA PRO A 3 12.25 -38.38 26.06
C PRO A 3 12.69 -36.93 26.33
N VAL A 4 13.70 -36.48 25.58
CA VAL A 4 14.17 -35.09 25.58
C VAL A 4 13.11 -34.19 24.94
N PRO A 5 12.74 -33.04 25.53
CA PRO A 5 11.83 -32.10 24.87
C PRO A 5 12.53 -31.43 23.69
N VAL A 6 11.96 -31.59 22.50
CA VAL A 6 12.38 -30.86 21.30
C VAL A 6 11.97 -29.41 21.48
N VAL A 7 12.95 -28.54 21.73
CA VAL A 7 12.74 -27.09 21.84
C VAL A 7 12.43 -26.58 20.44
N GLY A 8 11.15 -26.29 20.16
CA GLY A 8 10.76 -25.52 18.99
C GLY A 8 11.37 -24.13 19.11
N GLY A 9 12.49 -23.89 18.41
CA GLY A 9 13.06 -22.55 18.30
C GLY A 9 12.04 -21.58 17.71
N PRO A 10 12.06 -20.29 18.09
CA PRO A 10 11.17 -19.31 17.50
C PRO A 10 11.40 -19.29 16.00
N ALA A 11 10.37 -19.59 15.22
CA ALA A 11 10.42 -19.46 13.77
C ALA A 11 10.83 -18.01 13.47
N ALA A 12 11.95 -17.83 12.77
CA ALA A 12 12.42 -16.52 12.37
C ALA A 12 11.30 -15.85 11.56
N GLU A 13 10.74 -14.75 12.09
CA GLU A 13 9.75 -13.96 11.37
C GLU A 13 10.39 -13.47 10.07
N GLU A 14 9.85 -13.93 8.94
CA GLU A 14 10.33 -13.45 7.64
C GLU A 14 10.12 -11.93 7.55
N PRO A 15 11.13 -11.20 7.06
CA PRO A 15 11.03 -9.75 6.94
C PRO A 15 9.88 -9.38 6.00
N PHE A 16 9.14 -8.34 6.35
CA PHE A 16 8.12 -7.79 5.47
C PHE A 16 8.79 -7.27 4.19
N GLY A 17 8.21 -7.63 3.05
CA GLY A 17 8.60 -7.12 1.74
C GLY A 17 7.41 -7.09 0.81
N LEU A 18 7.56 -6.36 -0.30
CA LEU A 18 6.61 -6.35 -1.41
C LEU A 18 7.26 -7.03 -2.61
N VAL A 19 6.45 -7.76 -3.39
CA VAL A 19 6.92 -8.34 -4.66
C VAL A 19 7.08 -7.20 -5.66
N PRO A 20 8.31 -6.95 -6.17
CA PRO A 20 8.53 -5.90 -7.16
C PRO A 20 7.78 -6.24 -8.46
N ASP A 21 7.29 -5.22 -9.14
CA ASP A 21 6.58 -5.33 -10.42
C ASP A 21 5.44 -6.36 -10.40
N ALA A 22 4.80 -6.55 -9.23
CA ALA A 22 3.60 -7.36 -9.13
C ALA A 22 2.53 -6.81 -10.08
N THR A 23 1.87 -7.70 -10.81
CA THR A 23 0.83 -7.36 -11.80
C THR A 23 -0.54 -7.83 -11.33
N LEU A 24 -1.52 -6.92 -11.37
CA LEU A 24 -2.92 -7.21 -11.12
C LEU A 24 -3.73 -6.55 -12.24
N ASP A 25 -4.55 -7.32 -12.94
CA ASP A 25 -5.41 -6.77 -14.00
C ASP A 25 -6.60 -5.99 -13.42
N GLY A 26 -7.16 -5.08 -14.22
CA GLY A 26 -8.23 -4.17 -13.77
C GLY A 26 -9.49 -4.89 -13.29
N ALA A 27 -9.91 -5.96 -13.95
CA ALA A 27 -11.10 -6.71 -13.56
C ALA A 27 -10.92 -7.40 -12.21
N LYS A 28 -9.74 -7.98 -11.96
CA LYS A 28 -9.40 -8.53 -10.64
C LYS A 28 -9.30 -7.45 -9.59
N PHE A 29 -8.67 -6.31 -9.90
CA PHE A 29 -8.60 -5.17 -8.98
C PHE A 29 -10.00 -4.73 -8.56
N GLU A 30 -10.91 -4.50 -9.50
CA GLU A 30 -12.29 -4.07 -9.22
C GLU A 30 -13.06 -5.10 -8.39
N GLY A 31 -12.96 -6.39 -8.76
CA GLY A 31 -13.59 -7.47 -8.01
C GLY A 31 -13.08 -7.58 -6.57
N MET A 32 -11.78 -7.36 -6.35
CA MET A 32 -11.18 -7.28 -5.01
C MET A 32 -11.61 -6.01 -4.29
N TRP A 33 -11.57 -4.85 -4.96
CA TRP A 33 -11.91 -3.56 -4.38
C TRP A 33 -13.34 -3.54 -3.82
N GLY A 34 -14.30 -4.15 -4.54
CA GLY A 34 -15.69 -4.22 -4.11
C GLY A 34 -15.96 -5.11 -2.89
N ARG A 35 -15.10 -6.09 -2.60
CA ARG A 35 -15.32 -7.09 -1.54
C ARG A 35 -14.42 -6.92 -0.31
N LEU A 36 -13.21 -6.36 -0.48
CA LEU A 36 -12.22 -6.32 0.58
C LEU A 36 -12.60 -5.31 1.67
N PRO A 37 -12.36 -5.62 2.95
CA PRO A 37 -12.61 -4.70 4.04
C PRO A 37 -11.67 -3.50 3.96
N ALA A 38 -12.22 -2.31 4.20
CA ALA A 38 -11.45 -1.08 4.28
C ALA A 38 -10.89 -0.88 5.70
N GLN A 39 -9.61 -0.53 5.76
CA GLN A 39 -9.02 0.04 6.96
C GLN A 39 -9.53 1.48 7.15
N PRO A 40 -9.53 2.01 8.39
CA PRO A 40 -9.80 3.42 8.62
C PRO A 40 -8.91 4.31 7.73
N PRO A 41 -9.48 5.32 7.03
CA PRO A 41 -8.69 6.23 6.22
C PRO A 41 -7.63 6.93 7.04
N GLN A 42 -6.45 7.07 6.47
CA GLN A 42 -5.35 7.81 7.06
C GLN A 42 -5.16 9.13 6.34
N GLN A 43 -4.81 10.17 7.09
CA GLN A 43 -4.64 11.51 6.57
C GLN A 43 -3.25 12.02 6.93
N ARG A 44 -2.59 12.67 5.98
CA ARG A 44 -1.33 13.38 6.18
C ARG A 44 -1.39 14.76 5.53
N PRO A 45 -0.77 15.79 6.12
CA PRO A 45 -0.62 17.08 5.45
C PRO A 45 0.17 16.91 4.15
N ALA A 46 -0.33 17.47 3.06
CA ALA A 46 0.37 17.48 1.78
C ALA A 46 1.18 18.78 1.63
N LEU A 47 2.40 18.65 1.12
CA LEU A 47 3.29 19.77 0.85
C LEU A 47 2.75 20.63 -0.32
N PRO A 48 2.95 21.96 -0.30
CA PRO A 48 2.55 22.86 -1.38
C PRO A 48 3.57 22.84 -2.53
N VAL A 49 3.89 21.64 -3.04
CA VAL A 49 4.82 21.43 -4.15
C VAL A 49 4.07 21.12 -5.44
N ALA A 50 4.59 21.60 -6.57
CA ALA A 50 4.08 21.23 -7.88
C ALA A 50 4.38 19.75 -8.14
N ILE A 51 3.32 18.95 -8.29
CA ILE A 51 3.41 17.49 -8.50
C ILE A 51 2.48 17.06 -9.62
N SER A 52 2.90 16.04 -10.37
CA SER A 52 2.09 15.39 -11.40
C SER A 52 1.80 13.94 -11.02
N THR A 53 0.82 13.33 -11.66
CA THR A 53 0.49 11.91 -11.43
C THR A 53 1.70 11.01 -11.71
N ALA A 54 2.43 11.27 -12.79
CA ALA A 54 3.61 10.50 -13.17
C ALA A 54 4.72 10.48 -12.08
N VAL A 55 4.93 11.61 -11.39
CA VAL A 55 5.93 11.69 -10.32
C VAL A 55 5.52 10.86 -9.10
N VAL A 56 4.23 10.87 -8.76
CA VAL A 56 3.68 10.07 -7.65
C VAL A 56 3.71 8.58 -7.99
N GLU A 57 3.29 8.22 -9.20
CA GLU A 57 3.33 6.84 -9.72
C GLU A 57 4.75 6.27 -9.65
N GLU A 58 5.73 7.02 -10.12
CA GLU A 58 7.12 6.60 -10.12
C GLU A 58 7.68 6.45 -8.69
N ALA A 59 7.30 7.33 -7.77
CA ALA A 59 7.71 7.22 -6.36
C ALA A 59 7.14 5.95 -5.70
N CYS A 60 5.86 5.66 -5.91
CA CYS A 60 5.21 4.44 -5.42
C CYS A 60 5.81 3.18 -6.07
N ARG A 61 6.07 3.20 -7.39
CA ARG A 61 6.65 2.08 -8.13
C ARG A 61 8.01 1.68 -7.58
N ARG A 62 8.88 2.65 -7.25
CA ARG A 62 10.18 2.41 -6.59
C ARG A 62 10.06 1.73 -5.22
N ALA A 63 8.90 1.84 -4.56
CA ALA A 63 8.60 1.16 -3.31
C ALA A 63 7.90 -0.21 -3.51
N GLY A 64 7.75 -0.70 -4.75
CA GLY A 64 7.03 -1.94 -5.06
C GLY A 64 5.50 -1.80 -5.03
N ILE A 65 5.00 -0.57 -5.18
CA ILE A 65 3.57 -0.25 -5.21
C ILE A 65 3.18 0.17 -6.64
N SER A 66 2.42 -0.69 -7.31
CA SER A 66 2.00 -0.49 -8.70
C SER A 66 0.75 0.39 -8.77
N VAL A 67 0.65 1.26 -9.77
CA VAL A 67 -0.59 2.01 -10.05
C VAL A 67 -1.47 1.21 -11.01
N ILE A 68 -2.79 1.21 -10.78
CA ILE A 68 -3.78 0.66 -11.74
C ILE A 68 -4.54 1.76 -12.47
N ALA A 69 -4.77 2.89 -11.80
CA ALA A 69 -5.43 4.06 -12.37
C ALA A 69 -5.00 5.33 -11.64
N SER A 70 -4.90 6.42 -12.37
CA SER A 70 -4.61 7.75 -11.81
C SER A 70 -5.33 8.84 -12.60
N GLY A 71 -5.53 10.00 -11.98
CA GLY A 71 -6.11 11.15 -12.66
C GLY A 71 -6.20 12.37 -11.75
N THR A 72 -6.51 13.51 -12.36
CA THR A 72 -6.81 14.76 -11.64
C THR A 72 -8.31 14.88 -11.38
N ILE A 73 -8.71 15.45 -10.25
CA ILE A 73 -10.11 15.70 -9.87
C ILE A 73 -10.44 17.19 -10.10
N PRO A 74 -11.19 17.56 -11.15
CA PRO A 74 -11.65 18.94 -11.37
C PRO A 74 -12.71 19.37 -10.33
N PRO A 75 -12.85 20.67 -10.00
CA PRO A 75 -12.10 21.82 -10.54
C PRO A 75 -10.74 22.07 -9.85
N GLY A 76 -10.31 21.20 -8.93
CA GLY A 76 -9.06 21.37 -8.19
C GLY A 76 -7.83 20.75 -8.87
N SER A 77 -6.67 20.94 -8.24
CA SER A 77 -5.42 20.24 -8.57
C SER A 77 -5.22 18.96 -7.75
N ALA A 78 -6.28 18.46 -7.11
CA ALA A 78 -6.21 17.21 -6.38
C ALA A 78 -6.06 16.05 -7.37
N MET A 79 -5.25 15.06 -7.01
CA MET A 79 -5.03 13.86 -7.79
C MET A 79 -5.63 12.67 -7.06
N LYS A 80 -6.21 11.75 -7.83
CA LYS A 80 -6.70 10.47 -7.33
C LYS A 80 -5.89 9.34 -7.94
N PHE A 81 -5.53 8.37 -7.11
CA PHE A 81 -4.81 7.19 -7.52
C PHE A 81 -5.47 5.95 -6.94
N PHE A 82 -5.39 4.87 -7.71
CA PHE A 82 -5.62 3.53 -7.25
C PHE A 82 -4.31 2.75 -7.41
N PHE A 83 -3.83 2.19 -6.31
CA PHE A 83 -2.61 1.39 -6.28
C PHE A 83 -2.89 -0.02 -5.80
N TYR A 84 -1.94 -0.91 -6.07
CA TYR A 84 -1.89 -2.24 -5.49
C TYR A 84 -0.46 -2.70 -5.23
N ALA A 85 -0.29 -3.60 -4.27
CA ALA A 85 0.97 -4.28 -4.01
C ALA A 85 0.71 -5.71 -3.50
N LYS A 86 1.61 -6.64 -3.82
CA LYS A 86 1.57 -8.01 -3.30
C LYS A 86 2.61 -8.17 -2.20
N GLN A 87 2.22 -8.72 -1.05
CA GLN A 87 3.17 -9.05 0.01
C GLN A 87 4.10 -10.18 -0.45
N ALA A 88 5.41 -10.02 -0.24
CA ALA A 88 6.38 -11.09 -0.44
C ALA A 88 6.29 -12.15 0.67
N ALA A 89 6.59 -13.40 0.31
CA ALA A 89 6.83 -14.51 1.23
C ALA A 89 5.75 -14.71 2.32
N ARG A 90 4.55 -15.13 1.90
CA ARG A 90 3.52 -15.64 2.81
C ARG A 90 2.92 -16.93 2.26
N GLN A 91 2.46 -17.79 3.17
CA GLN A 91 1.70 -19.01 2.83
C GLN A 91 0.36 -18.69 2.16
N VAL A 92 -0.14 -17.46 2.32
CA VAL A 92 -1.39 -16.95 1.74
C VAL A 92 -1.07 -15.74 0.87
N ASP A 93 -1.69 -15.68 -0.31
CA ASP A 93 -1.58 -14.54 -1.22
C ASP A 93 -2.27 -13.31 -0.59
N THR A 94 -1.46 -12.34 -0.16
CA THR A 94 -1.92 -11.07 0.42
C THR A 94 -1.68 -9.92 -0.54
N TRP A 95 -2.77 -9.21 -0.89
CA TRP A 95 -2.74 -8.02 -1.73
C TRP A 95 -3.24 -6.82 -0.95
N PHE A 96 -2.48 -5.74 -1.01
CA PHE A 96 -2.88 -4.43 -0.52
C PHE A 96 -3.40 -3.62 -1.69
N LEU A 97 -4.61 -3.08 -1.58
CA LEU A 97 -5.20 -2.16 -2.54
C LEU A 97 -5.33 -0.80 -1.86
N VAL A 98 -5.05 0.29 -2.58
CA VAL A 98 -5.06 1.64 -2.00
C VAL A 98 -5.83 2.59 -2.91
N GLU A 99 -6.68 3.41 -2.31
CA GLU A 99 -7.12 4.67 -2.90
C GLU A 99 -6.37 5.80 -2.22
N LEU A 100 -5.72 6.66 -3.00
CA LEU A 100 -5.08 7.88 -2.52
C LEU A 100 -5.73 9.08 -3.18
N VAL A 101 -6.15 10.06 -2.38
CA VAL A 101 -6.46 11.41 -2.84
C VAL A 101 -5.39 12.34 -2.31
N LEU A 102 -4.69 13.04 -3.19
CA LEU A 102 -3.59 13.94 -2.85
C LEU A 102 -3.89 15.35 -3.37
N ALA A 103 -4.13 16.29 -2.47
CA ALA A 103 -4.31 17.70 -2.79
C ALA A 103 -3.05 18.49 -2.43
N PRO A 104 -2.25 19.00 -3.39
CA PRO A 104 -1.06 19.79 -3.09
C PRO A 104 -1.36 20.98 -2.18
N GLY A 105 -0.57 21.14 -1.11
CA GLY A 105 -0.78 22.17 -0.08
C GLY A 105 -2.01 21.97 0.81
N GLY A 106 -2.74 20.86 0.65
CA GLY A 106 -3.89 20.47 1.46
C GLY A 106 -3.63 19.18 2.22
N THR A 107 -4.42 18.15 1.92
CA THR A 107 -4.36 16.86 2.61
C THR A 107 -4.16 15.72 1.63
N ALA A 108 -3.36 14.73 2.03
CA ALA A 108 -3.30 13.41 1.44
C ALA A 108 -4.17 12.45 2.26
N VAL A 109 -5.11 11.76 1.61
CA VAL A 109 -5.99 10.77 2.25
C VAL A 109 -5.78 9.43 1.58
N ALA A 110 -5.34 8.43 2.35
CA ALA A 110 -5.12 7.07 1.89
C ALA A 110 -6.11 6.10 2.56
N SER A 111 -6.80 5.30 1.75
CA SER A 111 -7.67 4.21 2.20
C SER A 111 -7.10 2.87 1.73
N VAL A 112 -6.67 2.03 2.67
CA VAL A 112 -6.12 0.70 2.36
C VAL A 112 -7.21 -0.36 2.49
N LYS A 113 -7.31 -1.23 1.50
CA LYS A 113 -8.15 -2.44 1.51
C LYS A 113 -7.25 -3.67 1.42
N VAL A 114 -7.48 -4.64 2.29
CA VAL A 114 -6.66 -5.85 2.37
C VAL A 114 -7.43 -6.94 3.11
N GLU A 115 -7.19 -8.20 2.73
CA GLU A 115 -7.70 -9.39 3.43
C GLU A 115 -6.51 -10.30 3.77
N ASN A 116 -6.64 -11.05 4.86
CA ASN A 116 -5.63 -12.00 5.34
C ASN A 116 -4.26 -11.38 5.69
N ALA A 117 -4.18 -10.06 5.89
CA ALA A 117 -2.97 -9.40 6.38
C ALA A 117 -2.96 -9.36 7.92
N GLN A 118 -1.81 -9.71 8.49
CA GLN A 118 -1.55 -9.48 9.91
C GLN A 118 -1.48 -7.97 10.19
N PRO A 119 -1.92 -7.48 11.37
CA PRO A 119 -1.89 -6.05 11.70
C PRO A 119 -0.52 -5.39 11.49
N ASP A 120 0.56 -6.10 11.83
CA ASP A 120 1.93 -5.63 11.60
C ASP A 120 2.27 -5.45 10.11
N ALA A 121 1.78 -6.33 9.23
CA ALA A 121 1.96 -6.20 7.78
C ALA A 121 1.20 -4.98 7.24
N ILE A 122 0.01 -4.69 7.77
CA ILE A 122 -0.76 -3.48 7.43
C ILE A 122 0.02 -2.23 7.84
N ALA A 123 0.58 -2.21 9.05
CA ALA A 123 1.38 -1.10 9.56
C ALA A 123 2.65 -0.88 8.72
N LYS A 124 3.38 -1.94 8.39
CA LYS A 124 4.59 -1.88 7.56
C LYS A 124 4.29 -1.46 6.12
N PHE A 125 3.21 -1.97 5.52
CA PHE A 125 2.75 -1.52 4.20
C PHE A 125 2.40 -0.03 4.21
N THR A 126 1.63 0.40 5.21
CA THR A 126 1.26 1.81 5.39
C THR A 126 2.49 2.70 5.54
N ALA A 127 3.47 2.30 6.36
CA ALA A 127 4.73 3.02 6.51
C ALA A 127 5.51 3.10 5.19
N THR A 128 5.50 2.02 4.41
CA THR A 128 6.14 1.97 3.08
C THR A 128 5.46 2.94 2.10
N LEU A 129 4.13 2.95 2.06
CA LEU A 129 3.34 3.88 1.25
C LEU A 129 3.68 5.34 1.60
N TRP A 130 3.66 5.69 2.89
CA TRP A 130 3.97 7.06 3.30
C TRP A 130 5.44 7.42 3.11
N GLY A 131 6.36 6.47 3.28
CA GLY A 131 7.77 6.65 2.95
C GLY A 131 7.99 6.96 1.48
N ALA A 132 7.27 6.27 0.58
CA ALA A 132 7.31 6.56 -0.86
C ALA A 132 6.80 7.97 -1.20
N LEU A 133 5.84 8.47 -0.42
CA LEU A 133 5.23 9.78 -0.59
C LEU A 133 5.90 10.90 0.21
N ALA A 134 6.96 10.62 0.97
CA ALA A 134 7.54 11.57 1.93
C ALA A 134 8.08 12.88 1.30
N ALA A 135 8.34 12.88 -0.01
CA ALA A 135 8.68 14.10 -0.75
C ALA A 135 7.48 15.04 -0.99
N PHE A 136 6.25 14.56 -0.74
CA PHE A 136 4.99 15.24 -1.04
C PHE A 136 4.07 15.37 0.19
N VAL A 137 4.33 14.63 1.27
CA VAL A 137 3.49 14.60 2.48
C VAL A 137 4.35 14.54 3.75
N HIS A 138 3.80 15.02 4.88
CA HIS A 138 4.39 14.92 6.23
C HIS A 138 3.87 13.69 6.98
#